data_AF-A0ABC8KKT8-F1
#
_entry.id   AF-A0ABC8KKT8-F1
#
_cell.length_a   1.000
_cell.length_b   1.000
_cell.length_c   1.000
_cell.angle_alpha   90.00
_cell.angle_beta   90.00
_cell.angle_gamma   90.00
#
_symmetry.space_group_name_H-M   'P 1'
#
loop_
_entity.id
_entity.type
_entity.pdbx_description
1 polymer ?
#
loop_
_entity_poly.entity_id
_entity_poly.type
_entity_poly.pdbx_seq_one_letter_code
_entity_poly.pdbx_strand_id
1 'polypeptide(L)'
;MPMRHLNAMAALLMMFFTLLILSFTGILEFPSASTSLPNPKLSASSSSSDDDAVSSDPFGDVLVAFRKWDSEVGCVRFRANHKGLIKGNVSSGSLQGSGGSAGCGEMKMDHVRVLVKGWTWVPDNLENLYSCRCGMTCLWTKSLVLSDSPDALLFETTTPPLQRRVGDPLRVYMELEAGRKRSGREDIFISYHAKDDVQTTYAGALFHNNRNYHISPHKNNDVLVYWSSSRCLSHRDRLAKTLLDLIPHHSFGKCLNNVGGLNSALSMYPECVSDSNAEPKWYDHLHCAMSHYKFVLAIENTATESYVTEKLFYALDSGSVPIYFGAPNVQDFVPPHSVIDGSKFGSMKELAAYVKRLGDDPVAYSEYHAWRRCGVIGNYGRARAVSLDTLPCRLCEEISRRGGKNAGV
;
A
#
# COMPACT_ATOMS: atom_id res chain seq x y z
N MET A 1 50.04 32.00 3.34
CA MET A 1 50.14 31.40 4.69
C MET A 1 50.09 32.55 5.70
N PRO A 2 49.43 32.43 6.88
CA PRO A 2 49.00 31.20 7.57
C PRO A 2 47.48 31.11 7.87
N MET A 3 47.00 29.86 7.97
CA MET A 3 45.80 29.46 8.71
C MET A 3 46.23 29.08 10.13
N ARG A 4 45.40 29.42 11.14
CA ARG A 4 45.09 28.63 12.36
C ARG A 4 44.55 29.57 13.43
N HIS A 5 43.23 29.54 13.70
CA HIS A 5 42.67 29.87 15.02
C HIS A 5 41.19 29.45 15.21
N LEU A 6 40.47 28.99 14.18
CA LEU A 6 39.03 28.70 14.33
C LEU A 6 38.64 27.34 14.97
N ASN A 7 39.56 26.40 15.17
CA ASN A 7 39.18 25.04 15.61
C ASN A 7 39.24 24.75 17.12
N ALA A 8 39.74 25.67 17.95
CA ALA A 8 39.85 25.41 19.40
C ALA A 8 38.53 25.68 20.17
N MET A 9 37.74 26.66 19.73
CA MET A 9 36.52 27.07 20.45
C MET A 9 35.36 26.09 20.22
N ALA A 10 35.27 25.49 19.03
CA ALA A 10 34.25 24.49 18.72
C ALA A 10 34.45 23.18 19.52
N ALA A 11 35.71 22.78 19.74
CA ALA A 11 36.03 21.59 20.53
C ALA A 11 35.74 21.79 22.03
N LEU A 12 35.96 22.99 22.57
CA LEU A 12 35.61 23.32 23.96
C LEU A 12 34.10 23.34 24.19
N LEU A 13 33.33 23.86 23.23
CA LEU A 13 31.86 23.89 23.31
C LEU A 13 31.25 22.48 23.27
N MET A 14 31.80 21.59 22.45
CA MET A 14 31.34 20.20 22.35
C MET A 14 31.63 19.39 23.63
N MET A 15 32.79 19.59 24.26
CA MET A 15 33.12 18.92 25.52
C MET A 15 32.28 19.41 26.72
N PHE A 16 31.90 20.70 26.73
CA PHE A 16 31.05 21.26 27.78
C PHE A 16 29.61 20.70 27.72
N PHE A 17 29.06 20.50 26.52
CA PHE A 17 27.73 19.90 26.34
C PHE A 17 27.68 18.41 26.70
N THR A 18 28.74 17.65 26.44
CA THR A 18 28.81 16.23 26.85
C THR A 18 28.88 16.03 28.36
N LEU A 19 29.56 16.93 29.09
CA LEU A 19 29.61 16.91 30.56
C LEU A 19 28.29 17.34 31.21
N LEU A 20 27.53 18.23 30.54
CA LEU A 20 26.19 18.63 31.00
C LEU A 20 25.16 17.49 30.86
N ILE A 21 25.28 16.66 29.82
CA ILE A 21 24.35 15.52 29.60
C ILE A 21 24.61 14.39 30.62
N LEU A 22 25.87 14.15 30.99
CA LEU A 22 26.25 13.13 31.98
C LEU A 22 25.89 13.50 33.43
N SER A 23 25.62 14.78 33.71
CA SER A 23 25.22 15.25 35.04
C SER A 23 23.70 15.20 35.29
N PHE A 24 22.89 14.97 34.25
CA PHE A 24 21.42 14.85 34.36
C PHE A 24 20.89 13.39 34.30
N THR A 25 21.75 12.38 34.15
CA THR A 25 21.35 10.96 34.16
C THR A 25 21.43 10.29 35.54
N GLY A 26 21.63 11.05 36.61
CA GLY A 26 21.95 10.54 37.94
C GLY A 26 20.81 10.47 38.97
N ILE A 27 19.53 10.60 38.59
CA ILE A 27 18.42 10.50 39.57
C ILE A 27 17.19 9.85 38.94
N LEU A 28 17.11 8.51 38.97
CA LEU A 28 15.84 7.78 39.03
C LEU A 28 16.07 6.48 39.82
N GLU A 29 15.90 6.57 41.14
CA GLU A 29 15.70 5.42 42.01
C GLU A 29 14.33 4.79 41.70
N PHE A 30 14.30 3.49 41.44
CA PHE A 30 13.05 2.73 41.33
C PHE A 30 12.63 2.24 42.72
N PRO A 31 11.37 2.49 43.17
CA PRO A 31 10.85 1.81 44.33
C PRO A 31 10.53 0.35 43.97
N SER A 32 11.04 -0.58 44.77
CA SER A 32 10.57 -1.97 44.79
C SER A 32 9.17 -2.02 45.38
N ALA A 33 8.18 -2.48 44.60
CA ALA A 33 6.84 -2.75 45.08
C ALA A 33 6.58 -4.25 45.05
N SER A 34 6.71 -4.87 46.22
CA SER A 34 6.17 -6.19 46.55
C SER A 34 4.76 -6.02 47.08
N THR A 35 3.74 -6.53 46.39
CA THR A 35 2.44 -6.84 47.01
C THR A 35 1.73 -7.99 46.31
N SER A 36 1.20 -8.85 47.17
CA SER A 36 0.48 -10.10 46.98
C SER A 36 -0.83 -9.99 46.19
N LEU A 37 -1.09 -11.03 45.38
CA LEU A 37 -2.39 -11.42 44.82
C LEU A 37 -3.49 -11.56 45.90
N PRO A 38 -4.75 -11.27 45.55
CA PRO A 38 -5.88 -12.03 46.07
C PRO A 38 -6.69 -12.70 44.95
N ASN A 39 -6.83 -14.02 45.06
CA ASN A 39 -7.89 -14.80 44.42
C ASN A 39 -9.27 -14.37 44.95
N PRO A 40 -10.32 -14.45 44.12
CA PRO A 40 -11.55 -15.08 44.62
C PRO A 40 -12.19 -16.05 43.63
N LYS A 41 -12.21 -17.31 44.07
CA LYS A 41 -13.33 -18.27 44.13
C LYS A 41 -14.42 -18.21 43.06
N LEU A 42 -14.55 -19.36 42.39
CA LEU A 42 -15.80 -19.93 41.87
C LEU A 42 -16.99 -19.71 42.82
N SER A 43 -18.11 -19.30 42.23
CA SER A 43 -19.44 -19.70 42.69
C SER A 43 -20.30 -19.99 41.46
N ALA A 44 -20.76 -21.24 41.36
CA ALA A 44 -21.77 -21.66 40.41
C ALA A 44 -23.14 -21.11 40.81
N SER A 45 -23.91 -20.64 39.83
CA SER A 45 -25.37 -20.67 39.88
C SER A 45 -25.94 -20.87 38.48
N SER A 46 -26.74 -21.91 38.37
CA SER A 46 -27.51 -22.34 37.21
C SER A 46 -28.74 -21.46 36.99
N SER A 47 -28.97 -21.01 35.76
CA SER A 47 -30.32 -20.79 35.23
C SER A 47 -30.30 -20.89 33.71
N SER A 48 -31.05 -21.85 33.20
CA SER A 48 -31.27 -22.23 31.81
C SER A 48 -32.20 -21.26 31.06
N SER A 49 -31.83 -20.90 29.84
CA SER A 49 -32.77 -20.60 28.76
C SER A 49 -32.06 -20.81 27.42
N ASP A 50 -32.69 -21.62 26.57
CA ASP A 50 -32.24 -22.01 25.24
C ASP A 50 -31.92 -20.80 24.35
N ASP A 51 -30.70 -20.76 23.81
CA ASP A 51 -30.33 -19.99 22.61
C ASP A 51 -29.51 -20.92 21.71
N ASP A 52 -29.85 -20.93 20.43
CA ASP A 52 -29.26 -21.74 19.37
C ASP A 52 -27.72 -21.78 19.46
N ALA A 53 -27.16 -22.98 19.60
CA ALA A 53 -25.73 -23.21 19.68
C ALA A 53 -25.05 -22.87 18.34
N VAL A 54 -24.70 -21.60 18.15
CA VAL A 54 -23.59 -21.21 17.26
C VAL A 54 -22.34 -21.83 17.87
N SER A 55 -21.80 -22.86 17.21
CA SER A 55 -20.52 -23.47 17.54
C SER A 55 -19.42 -22.40 17.55
N SER A 56 -19.17 -21.81 18.73
CA SER A 56 -18.35 -20.62 18.95
C SER A 56 -16.91 -20.98 19.30
N ASP A 57 -16.19 -21.59 18.36
CA ASP A 57 -14.72 -21.53 18.41
C ASP A 57 -14.26 -20.61 17.28
N PRO A 58 -13.72 -19.41 17.57
CA PRO A 58 -13.24 -18.51 16.53
C PRO A 58 -12.19 -19.24 15.68
N PHE A 59 -12.36 -19.27 14.36
CA PHE A 59 -11.47 -20.04 13.50
C PHE A 59 -10.11 -19.33 13.35
N GLY A 60 -9.01 -20.04 13.61
CA GLY A 60 -7.66 -19.56 13.33
C GLY A 60 -7.11 -20.09 12.01
N ASP A 61 -7.42 -21.34 11.65
CA ASP A 61 -6.91 -22.01 10.45
C ASP A 61 -7.74 -21.63 9.20
N VAL A 62 -7.12 -20.86 8.30
CA VAL A 62 -7.80 -20.39 7.09
C VAL A 62 -7.99 -21.48 6.04
N LEU A 63 -7.17 -22.52 6.03
CA LEU A 63 -7.30 -23.62 5.07
C LEU A 63 -8.53 -24.47 5.41
N VAL A 64 -8.80 -24.70 6.69
CA VAL A 64 -10.03 -25.34 7.15
C VAL A 64 -11.25 -24.48 6.79
N ALA A 65 -11.18 -23.16 7.03
CA ALA A 65 -12.25 -22.23 6.65
C ALA A 65 -12.55 -22.26 5.14
N PHE A 66 -11.50 -22.27 4.31
CA PHE A 66 -11.66 -22.36 2.85
C PHE A 66 -12.31 -23.67 2.41
N ARG A 67 -11.95 -24.82 3.00
CA ARG A 67 -12.61 -26.10 2.67
C ARG A 67 -14.10 -26.08 3.02
N LYS A 68 -14.45 -25.47 4.16
CA LYS A 68 -15.85 -25.29 4.56
C LYS A 68 -16.60 -24.42 3.55
N TRP A 69 -16.02 -23.28 3.17
CA TRP A 69 -16.58 -22.41 2.15
C TRP A 69 -16.72 -23.08 0.77
N ASP A 70 -15.74 -23.87 0.35
CA ASP A 70 -15.80 -24.61 -0.92
C ASP A 70 -16.99 -25.58 -0.94
N SER A 71 -17.31 -26.20 0.20
CA SER A 71 -18.44 -27.14 0.34
C SER A 71 -19.81 -26.47 0.41
N GLU A 72 -19.91 -25.29 1.03
CA GLU A 72 -21.18 -24.61 1.27
C GLU A 72 -21.54 -23.61 0.16
N VAL A 73 -20.54 -22.90 -0.37
CA VAL A 73 -20.70 -21.86 -1.39
C VAL A 73 -20.03 -22.29 -2.68
N GLY A 74 -18.69 -22.39 -2.66
CA GLY A 74 -17.87 -22.74 -3.81
C GLY A 74 -17.95 -21.74 -4.97
N CYS A 75 -17.06 -21.93 -5.94
CA CYS A 75 -16.87 -20.96 -7.03
C CYS A 75 -18.08 -20.82 -7.97
N VAL A 76 -18.92 -21.84 -8.11
CA VAL A 76 -20.11 -21.77 -8.98
C VAL A 76 -21.14 -20.79 -8.40
N ARG A 77 -21.48 -20.93 -7.11
CA ARG A 77 -22.43 -20.03 -6.44
C ARG A 77 -21.85 -18.63 -6.28
N PHE A 78 -20.58 -18.52 -5.90
CA PHE A 78 -19.90 -17.24 -5.81
C PHE A 78 -19.99 -16.45 -7.11
N ARG A 79 -19.64 -17.07 -8.25
CA ARG A 79 -19.74 -16.42 -9.56
C ARG A 79 -21.17 -16.05 -9.93
N ALA A 80 -22.16 -16.85 -9.54
CA ALA A 80 -23.57 -16.56 -9.78
C ALA A 80 -24.05 -15.33 -8.99
N ASN A 81 -23.70 -15.24 -7.71
CA ASN A 81 -24.08 -14.14 -6.82
C ASN A 81 -23.38 -12.83 -7.20
N HIS A 82 -22.15 -12.91 -7.71
CA HIS A 82 -21.33 -11.75 -8.04
C HIS A 82 -21.30 -11.40 -9.53
N LYS A 83 -22.20 -11.97 -10.37
CA LYS A 83 -22.23 -11.75 -11.83
C LYS A 83 -22.13 -10.26 -12.24
N GLY A 84 -22.78 -9.36 -11.49
CA GLY A 84 -22.76 -7.92 -11.77
C GLY A 84 -21.38 -7.28 -11.57
N LEU A 85 -20.62 -7.73 -10.56
CA LEU A 85 -19.27 -7.24 -10.26
C LEU A 85 -18.21 -7.88 -11.17
N ILE A 86 -18.47 -9.08 -11.68
CA ILE A 86 -17.57 -9.82 -12.58
C ILE A 86 -17.61 -9.25 -14.00
N LYS A 87 -18.78 -8.82 -14.47
CA LYS A 87 -18.96 -8.31 -15.84
C LYS A 87 -18.34 -6.94 -16.10
N GLY A 88 -17.65 -6.35 -15.13
CA GLY A 88 -16.83 -5.18 -15.36
C GLY A 88 -17.64 -3.98 -15.84
N ASN A 89 -18.75 -3.67 -15.16
CA ASN A 89 -19.29 -2.30 -15.16
C ASN A 89 -18.28 -1.42 -14.41
N VAL A 90 -17.11 -1.21 -15.02
CA VAL A 90 -16.23 -0.10 -14.70
C VAL A 90 -17.10 1.13 -14.85
N SER A 91 -17.18 1.97 -13.81
CA SER A 91 -17.67 3.32 -14.05
C SER A 91 -16.75 3.90 -15.14
N SER A 92 -17.29 4.12 -16.33
CA SER A 92 -16.49 4.43 -17.53
C SER A 92 -15.66 5.69 -17.25
N GLY A 93 -14.38 5.54 -16.87
CA GLY A 93 -13.54 6.67 -16.48
C GLY A 93 -12.60 6.49 -15.28
N SER A 94 -12.67 5.39 -14.50
CA SER A 94 -11.75 5.18 -13.36
C SER A 94 -10.38 4.58 -13.74
N LEU A 95 -10.35 3.75 -14.78
CA LEU A 95 -9.13 3.09 -15.28
C LEU A 95 -8.99 3.31 -16.79
N GLN A 96 -7.79 3.66 -17.24
CA GLN A 96 -7.44 3.68 -18.66
C GLN A 96 -7.58 2.26 -19.25
N GLY A 97 -7.97 2.18 -20.52
CA GLY A 97 -8.05 0.92 -21.24
C GLY A 97 -6.72 0.16 -21.18
N SER A 98 -6.78 -1.13 -20.81
CA SER A 98 -5.61 -2.00 -20.85
C SER A 98 -5.27 -2.26 -22.31
N GLY A 99 -4.18 -1.64 -22.77
CA GLY A 99 -3.88 -1.48 -24.19
C GLY A 99 -4.56 -0.24 -24.72
N GLY A 100 -3.79 0.82 -24.93
CA GLY A 100 -4.27 2.03 -25.58
C GLY A 100 -5.12 1.66 -26.79
N SER A 101 -6.30 2.27 -26.89
CA SER A 101 -7.23 2.17 -28.02
C SER A 101 -6.58 2.45 -29.38
N ALA A 102 -5.34 2.95 -29.37
CA ALA A 102 -4.48 3.16 -30.51
C ALA A 102 -3.85 1.84 -31.01
N GLY A 103 -4.10 1.51 -32.27
CA GLY A 103 -3.34 0.48 -32.98
C GLY A 103 -1.86 0.87 -33.10
N CYS A 104 -1.00 -0.11 -33.40
CA CYS A 104 0.45 0.14 -33.60
C CYS A 104 0.75 1.20 -34.68
N GLY A 105 -0.20 1.49 -35.58
CA GLY A 105 -0.05 2.48 -36.64
C GLY A 105 0.01 3.95 -36.19
N GLU A 106 -0.28 4.25 -34.92
CA GLU A 106 -0.14 5.63 -34.38
C GLU A 106 1.25 5.93 -33.81
N MET A 107 2.11 4.91 -33.67
CA MET A 107 3.47 5.09 -33.18
C MET A 107 4.35 5.77 -34.24
N LYS A 108 5.12 6.78 -33.83
CA LYS A 108 6.04 7.50 -34.74
C LYS A 108 7.51 7.12 -34.52
N MET A 109 7.78 6.27 -33.54
CA MET A 109 9.13 5.92 -33.10
C MET A 109 9.21 4.44 -32.74
N ASP A 110 10.29 3.78 -33.20
CA ASP A 110 10.62 2.39 -32.86
C ASP A 110 11.44 2.29 -31.56
N HIS A 111 12.18 3.35 -31.23
CA HIS A 111 13.04 3.42 -30.06
C HIS A 111 12.75 4.72 -29.30
N VAL A 112 12.47 4.61 -28.01
CA VAL A 112 12.23 5.75 -27.13
C VAL A 112 13.19 5.70 -25.95
N ARG A 113 13.83 6.84 -25.65
CA ARG A 113 14.73 7.02 -24.51
C ARG A 113 14.14 8.00 -23.51
N VAL A 114 13.89 7.53 -22.30
CA VAL A 114 13.44 8.33 -21.16
C VAL A 114 14.58 8.47 -20.17
N LEU A 115 14.98 9.72 -19.93
CA LEU A 115 15.97 10.06 -18.91
C LEU A 115 15.26 10.59 -17.67
N VAL A 116 15.46 9.92 -16.54
CA VAL A 116 14.94 10.34 -15.24
C VAL A 116 15.82 11.44 -14.65
N LYS A 117 15.22 12.58 -14.28
CA LYS A 117 15.92 13.76 -13.76
C LYS A 117 15.70 13.93 -12.26
N GLY A 118 16.82 14.11 -11.54
CA GLY A 118 16.80 14.43 -10.11
C GLY A 118 16.59 13.20 -9.23
N TRP A 119 16.25 13.44 -7.96
CA TRP A 119 15.88 12.37 -7.04
C TRP A 119 14.44 11.91 -7.35
N THR A 120 14.24 10.59 -7.30
CA THR A 120 12.97 9.92 -7.51
C THR A 120 12.79 8.85 -6.43
N TRP A 121 11.57 8.68 -5.93
CA TRP A 121 11.24 7.53 -5.07
C TRP A 121 11.02 6.25 -5.89
N VAL A 122 10.89 6.35 -7.22
CA VAL A 122 10.73 5.20 -8.09
C VAL A 122 11.95 4.29 -7.97
N PRO A 123 11.74 3.00 -7.69
CA PRO A 123 12.86 2.11 -7.38
C PRO A 123 13.79 1.94 -8.59
N ASP A 124 15.08 1.72 -8.31
CA ASP A 124 16.11 1.55 -9.34
C ASP A 124 15.86 0.34 -10.25
N ASN A 125 15.03 -0.61 -9.83
CA ASN A 125 14.67 -1.76 -10.65
C ASN A 125 13.80 -1.42 -11.87
N LEU A 126 13.33 -0.17 -11.99
CA LEU A 126 12.77 0.32 -13.26
C LEU A 126 13.83 0.71 -14.29
N GLU A 127 15.10 0.84 -13.92
CA GLU A 127 16.19 1.11 -14.84
C GLU A 127 16.46 -0.12 -15.73
N ASN A 128 15.99 -0.08 -16.98
CA ASN A 128 16.10 -1.19 -17.90
C ASN A 128 15.85 -0.77 -19.36
N LEU A 129 16.19 -1.68 -20.28
CA LEU A 129 15.75 -1.66 -21.67
C LEU A 129 14.55 -2.62 -21.82
N TYR A 130 13.37 -2.06 -22.05
CA TYR A 130 12.13 -2.80 -22.19
C TYR A 130 11.82 -3.11 -23.65
N SER A 131 11.34 -4.33 -23.90
CA SER A 131 10.67 -4.71 -25.15
C SER A 131 9.17 -4.52 -24.96
N CYS A 132 8.61 -3.52 -25.66
CA CYS A 132 7.21 -3.13 -25.56
C CYS A 132 6.40 -3.69 -26.74
N ARG A 133 5.08 -3.52 -26.71
CA ARG A 133 4.21 -3.90 -27.83
C ARG A 133 4.65 -3.19 -29.12
N CYS A 134 4.21 -3.74 -30.26
CA CYS A 134 4.52 -3.20 -31.59
C CYS A 134 6.02 -3.21 -31.95
N GLY A 135 6.86 -3.98 -31.23
CA GLY A 135 8.29 -4.06 -31.48
C GLY A 135 9.09 -2.86 -30.96
N MET A 136 8.44 -1.91 -30.27
CA MET A 136 9.10 -0.71 -29.75
C MET A 136 10.03 -1.07 -28.59
N THR A 137 11.23 -0.49 -28.55
CA THR A 137 12.10 -0.56 -27.38
C THR A 137 12.02 0.71 -26.56
N CYS A 138 11.95 0.58 -25.25
CA CYS A 138 11.92 1.70 -24.32
C CYS A 138 13.12 1.62 -23.38
N LEU A 139 14.05 2.56 -23.49
CA LEU A 139 15.14 2.72 -22.53
C LEU A 139 14.68 3.67 -21.43
N TRP A 140 14.58 3.17 -20.20
CA TRP A 140 14.32 3.97 -19.01
C TRP A 140 15.58 3.99 -18.15
N THR A 141 16.20 5.15 -17.96
CA THR A 141 17.51 5.22 -17.29
C THR A 141 17.69 6.50 -16.48
N LYS A 142 18.51 6.41 -15.43
CA LYS A 142 19.03 7.57 -14.68
C LYS A 142 20.41 8.02 -15.22
N SER A 143 21.02 7.21 -16.09
CA SER A 143 22.34 7.45 -16.66
C SER A 143 22.30 8.38 -17.86
N LEU A 144 22.96 9.54 -17.72
CA LEU A 144 23.20 10.47 -18.84
C LEU A 144 24.06 9.86 -19.96
N VAL A 145 24.90 8.87 -19.64
CA VAL A 145 25.79 8.22 -20.61
C VAL A 145 25.00 7.27 -21.51
N LEU A 146 24.00 6.58 -20.96
CA LEU A 146 23.13 5.67 -21.72
C LEU A 146 22.07 6.41 -22.55
N SER A 147 21.77 7.67 -22.19
CA SER A 147 20.77 8.49 -22.85
C SER A 147 21.30 9.91 -23.12
N ASP A 148 22.30 10.00 -23.99
CA ASP A 148 22.94 11.24 -24.44
C ASP A 148 21.99 12.21 -25.16
N SER A 149 20.96 11.68 -25.83
CA SER A 149 19.95 12.45 -26.54
C SER A 149 18.54 11.87 -26.27
N PRO A 150 18.00 12.08 -25.05
CA PRO A 150 16.71 11.50 -24.67
C PRO A 150 15.57 12.08 -25.52
N ASP A 151 14.50 11.30 -25.65
CA ASP A 151 13.25 11.75 -26.29
C ASP A 151 12.32 12.40 -25.28
N ALA A 152 12.48 12.07 -24.00
CA ALA A 152 11.79 12.71 -22.90
C ALA A 152 12.65 12.78 -21.62
N LEU A 153 12.41 13.83 -20.83
CA LEU A 153 12.91 14.00 -19.48
C LEU A 153 11.76 13.75 -18.49
N LEU A 154 11.95 12.80 -17.58
CA LEU A 154 11.00 12.53 -16.51
C LEU A 154 11.37 13.30 -15.24
N PHE A 155 10.40 14.06 -14.73
CA PHE A 155 10.49 14.85 -13.52
C PHE A 155 9.45 14.36 -12.51
N GLU A 156 9.81 14.34 -11.22
CA GLU A 156 8.90 13.91 -10.15
C GLU A 156 8.91 14.92 -8.99
N THR A 157 10.10 15.23 -8.46
CA THR A 157 10.25 16.16 -7.34
C THR A 157 10.55 17.59 -7.76
N THR A 158 10.82 17.79 -9.05
CA THR A 158 11.19 19.10 -9.60
C THR A 158 10.23 19.46 -10.72
N THR A 159 9.82 20.73 -10.76
CA THR A 159 8.94 21.20 -11.83
C THR A 159 9.72 21.27 -13.14
N PRO A 160 9.16 20.79 -14.27
CA PRO A 160 9.82 20.92 -15.56
C PRO A 160 10.14 22.38 -15.94
N PRO A 161 11.13 22.60 -16.82
CA PRO A 161 11.43 23.93 -17.37
C PRO A 161 10.20 24.57 -18.02
N LEU A 162 10.08 25.90 -17.90
CA LEU A 162 8.92 26.64 -18.40
C LEU A 162 8.79 26.61 -19.92
N GLN A 163 9.91 26.69 -20.62
CA GLN A 163 9.97 26.72 -22.09
C GLN A 163 10.61 25.44 -22.61
N ARG A 164 10.10 24.95 -23.74
CA ARG A 164 10.69 23.87 -24.54
C ARG A 164 10.89 24.37 -25.97
N ARG A 165 12.05 24.10 -26.57
CA ARG A 165 12.34 24.42 -27.98
C ARG A 165 12.11 23.19 -28.85
N VAL A 166 11.96 23.42 -30.15
CA VAL A 166 11.95 22.32 -31.14
C VAL A 166 13.29 21.58 -31.05
N GLY A 167 13.24 20.25 -30.97
CA GLY A 167 14.41 19.39 -30.78
C GLY A 167 14.78 19.11 -29.32
N ASP A 168 14.18 19.84 -28.36
CA ASP A 168 14.32 19.50 -26.93
C ASP A 168 13.43 18.31 -26.57
N PRO A 169 13.86 17.44 -25.63
CA PRO A 169 13.06 16.32 -25.16
C PRO A 169 11.73 16.76 -24.55
N LEU A 170 10.71 15.89 -24.64
CA LEU A 170 9.43 16.13 -23.97
C LEU A 170 9.60 16.19 -22.45
N ARG A 171 8.85 17.07 -21.81
CA ARG A 171 8.79 17.23 -20.37
C ARG A 171 7.70 16.32 -19.81
N VAL A 172 8.10 15.25 -19.15
CA VAL A 172 7.17 14.35 -18.46
C VAL A 172 7.19 14.69 -16.99
N TYR A 173 6.03 15.00 -16.41
CA TYR A 173 5.91 15.22 -14.96
C TYR A 173 5.03 14.15 -14.35
N MET A 174 5.55 13.47 -13.32
CA MET A 174 4.84 12.42 -12.60
C MET A 174 4.55 12.87 -11.17
N GLU A 175 3.29 12.72 -10.77
CA GLU A 175 2.83 13.07 -9.45
C GLU A 175 1.67 12.16 -9.05
N LEU A 176 1.88 11.35 -8.01
CA LEU A 176 0.90 10.36 -7.57
C LEU A 176 0.20 10.77 -6.26
N GLU A 177 0.56 11.88 -5.62
CA GLU A 177 -0.09 12.34 -4.40
C GLU A 177 -1.47 12.97 -4.65
N ALA A 178 -2.44 12.70 -3.78
CA ALA A 178 -3.85 13.10 -3.94
C ALA A 178 -4.09 14.62 -4.10
N GLY A 179 -3.19 15.46 -3.60
CA GLY A 179 -3.38 16.91 -3.51
C GLY A 179 -2.83 17.71 -4.69
N ARG A 180 -2.15 17.07 -5.64
CA ARG A 180 -1.33 17.79 -6.64
C ARG A 180 -1.88 17.65 -8.06
N LYS A 181 -1.72 18.72 -8.83
CA LYS A 181 -2.30 18.92 -10.16
C LYS A 181 -1.19 19.19 -11.18
N ARG A 182 -1.56 19.11 -12.46
CA ARG A 182 -0.77 19.61 -13.59
C ARG A 182 -0.16 20.97 -13.29
N SER A 183 1.13 21.14 -13.61
CA SER A 183 1.82 22.42 -13.43
C SER A 183 1.62 23.36 -14.63
N GLY A 184 1.12 22.81 -15.75
CA GLY A 184 0.99 23.51 -17.02
C GLY A 184 2.32 23.70 -17.74
N ARG A 185 3.40 23.10 -17.24
CA ARG A 185 4.74 23.13 -17.85
C ARG A 185 5.15 21.79 -18.44
N GLU A 186 4.46 20.72 -18.10
CA GLU A 186 4.71 19.40 -18.65
C GLU A 186 4.02 19.23 -19.99
N ASP A 187 4.66 18.48 -20.89
CA ASP A 187 4.05 18.03 -22.13
C ASP A 187 3.21 16.76 -21.86
N ILE A 188 3.69 15.87 -20.98
CA ILE A 188 2.99 14.65 -20.53
C ILE A 188 2.88 14.67 -19.01
N PHE A 189 1.68 14.44 -18.49
CA PHE A 189 1.43 14.31 -17.06
C PHE A 189 1.04 12.88 -16.69
N ILE A 190 1.74 12.31 -15.69
CA ILE A 190 1.48 10.98 -15.15
C ILE A 190 0.87 11.14 -13.76
N SER A 191 -0.32 10.57 -13.55
CA SER A 191 -1.01 10.57 -12.24
C SER A 191 -1.81 9.28 -12.03
N TYR A 192 -2.49 9.12 -10.89
CA TYR A 192 -3.40 8.00 -10.66
C TYR A 192 -4.78 8.16 -11.34
N HIS A 193 -5.10 9.33 -11.91
CA HIS A 193 -6.37 9.57 -12.60
C HIS A 193 -6.35 9.05 -14.04
N ALA A 194 -7.40 8.36 -14.46
CA ALA A 194 -7.46 7.82 -15.82
C ALA A 194 -7.60 8.89 -16.93
N LYS A 195 -7.97 10.12 -16.57
CA LYS A 195 -8.10 11.25 -17.49
C LYS A 195 -6.79 11.96 -17.80
N ASP A 196 -5.72 11.66 -17.06
CA ASP A 196 -4.40 12.20 -17.35
C ASP A 196 -3.71 11.46 -18.50
N ASP A 197 -2.58 11.97 -18.99
CA ASP A 197 -1.97 11.44 -20.22
C ASP A 197 -1.59 9.97 -20.06
N VAL A 198 -1.02 9.62 -18.90
CA VAL A 198 -0.70 8.23 -18.53
C VAL A 198 -1.12 7.98 -17.08
N GLN A 199 -1.98 6.99 -16.87
CA GLN A 199 -2.40 6.60 -15.52
C GLN A 199 -1.36 5.70 -14.85
N THR A 200 -1.13 5.85 -13.56
CA THR A 200 -0.32 4.93 -12.75
C THR A 200 -0.99 4.63 -11.43
N THR A 201 -1.37 3.37 -11.21
CA THR A 201 -1.96 2.90 -9.94
C THR A 201 -0.89 2.29 -9.02
N TYR A 202 -1.26 2.15 -7.75
CA TYR A 202 -0.44 1.49 -6.72
C TYR A 202 -0.59 -0.03 -6.68
N ALA A 203 -1.34 -0.64 -7.62
CA ALA A 203 -1.63 -2.08 -7.63
C ALA A 203 -0.45 -2.96 -8.11
N GLY A 204 0.67 -2.34 -8.50
CA GLY A 204 1.83 -3.00 -9.11
C GLY A 204 2.81 -3.57 -8.09
N ALA A 205 3.45 -4.69 -8.43
CA ALA A 205 4.49 -5.39 -7.67
C ALA A 205 5.66 -4.47 -7.25
N LEU A 206 5.93 -3.37 -7.96
CA LEU A 206 7.02 -2.45 -7.63
C LEU A 206 6.83 -1.65 -6.34
N PHE A 207 5.59 -1.45 -5.91
CA PHE A 207 5.33 -0.98 -4.55
C PHE A 207 5.62 -2.06 -3.50
N HIS A 208 5.99 -3.27 -3.92
CA HIS A 208 6.09 -4.46 -3.08
C HIS A 208 7.45 -5.16 -3.20
N ASN A 209 8.53 -4.43 -3.53
CA ASN A 209 9.84 -5.03 -3.83
C ASN A 209 10.54 -5.70 -2.62
N ASN A 210 10.19 -5.35 -1.38
CA ASN A 210 10.76 -5.95 -0.16
C ASN A 210 9.80 -7.01 0.44
N ARG A 211 9.41 -8.03 -0.33
CA ARG A 211 8.56 -9.11 0.19
C ARG A 211 9.39 -10.16 0.93
N ASN A 212 9.01 -10.42 2.18
CA ASN A 212 8.87 -11.79 2.63
C ASN A 212 7.55 -12.35 2.06
N TYR A 213 7.61 -13.43 1.28
CA TYR A 213 6.43 -14.09 0.69
C TYR A 213 5.63 -14.93 1.69
N HIS A 214 6.01 -14.91 2.96
CA HIS A 214 5.28 -15.59 4.00
C HIS A 214 3.84 -15.05 4.14
N ILE A 215 2.88 -15.95 3.96
CA ILE A 215 1.46 -15.72 4.24
C ILE A 215 1.06 -16.78 5.26
N SER A 216 0.74 -16.34 6.48
CA SER A 216 0.39 -17.27 7.55
C SER A 216 -0.93 -18.02 7.23
N PRO A 217 -0.98 -19.36 7.38
CA PRO A 217 -2.21 -20.13 7.33
C PRO A 217 -3.04 -20.00 8.61
N HIS A 218 -2.47 -19.42 9.67
CA HIS A 218 -3.13 -19.21 10.95
C HIS A 218 -3.30 -17.71 11.23
N LYS A 219 -4.53 -17.30 11.53
CA LYS A 219 -4.88 -15.93 11.92
C LYS A 219 -5.13 -15.86 13.42
N ASN A 220 -4.80 -14.71 13.99
CA ASN A 220 -5.07 -14.38 15.38
C ASN A 220 -6.58 -14.32 15.64
N ASN A 221 -7.01 -14.93 16.75
CA ASN A 221 -8.39 -14.86 17.24
C ASN A 221 -8.58 -13.72 18.26
N ASP A 222 -7.60 -13.53 19.15
CA ASP A 222 -7.69 -12.53 20.22
C ASP A 222 -7.47 -11.10 19.73
N VAL A 223 -6.75 -10.94 18.61
CA VAL A 223 -6.45 -9.65 17.99
C VAL A 223 -6.78 -9.68 16.52
N LEU A 224 -7.92 -9.09 16.16
CA LEU A 224 -8.52 -9.24 14.83
C LEU A 224 -7.89 -8.30 13.78
N VAL A 225 -7.51 -7.10 14.20
CA VAL A 225 -7.16 -6.01 13.27
C VAL A 225 -5.69 -5.60 13.42
N TYR A 226 -5.00 -5.54 12.28
CA TYR A 226 -3.73 -4.87 12.11
C TYR A 226 -3.93 -3.43 11.65
N TRP A 227 -3.24 -2.47 12.25
CA TRP A 227 -3.06 -1.13 11.69
C TRP A 227 -1.60 -0.69 11.81
N SER A 228 -1.10 0.08 10.84
CA SER A 228 0.22 0.68 10.92
C SER A 228 0.26 2.03 10.23
N SER A 229 0.83 3.02 10.90
CA SER A 229 1.09 4.31 10.29
C SER A 229 2.20 5.08 10.98
N SER A 230 3.00 5.79 10.18
CA SER A 230 4.07 6.66 10.68
C SER A 230 3.91 8.13 10.29
N ARG A 231 2.98 8.46 9.38
CA ARG A 231 2.64 9.85 9.02
C ARG A 231 1.38 10.27 9.77
N CYS A 232 1.50 10.78 10.99
CA CYS A 232 0.34 11.05 11.86
C CYS A 232 -0.46 12.25 11.38
N LEU A 233 -1.72 12.01 10.98
CA LEU A 233 -2.64 13.02 10.44
C LEU A 233 -3.90 13.03 11.30
N SER A 234 -4.27 14.19 11.85
CA SER A 234 -5.31 14.30 12.87
C SER A 234 -6.64 13.67 12.47
N HIS A 235 -7.09 13.86 11.23
CA HIS A 235 -8.33 13.27 10.72
C HIS A 235 -8.23 11.74 10.60
N ARG A 236 -7.14 11.24 10.00
CA ARG A 236 -6.91 9.82 9.77
C ARG A 236 -6.75 9.06 11.08
N ASP A 237 -6.01 9.63 12.02
CA ASP A 237 -5.74 9.01 13.32
C ASP A 237 -7.00 9.01 14.19
N ARG A 238 -7.83 10.07 14.12
CA ARG A 238 -9.15 10.09 14.78
C ARG A 238 -10.06 9.00 14.21
N LEU A 239 -10.13 8.88 12.89
CA LEU A 239 -10.93 7.85 12.22
C LEU A 239 -10.48 6.45 12.65
N ALA A 240 -9.17 6.18 12.61
CA ALA A 240 -8.60 4.92 13.07
C ALA A 240 -8.99 4.65 14.53
N LYS A 241 -8.75 5.61 15.43
CA LYS A 241 -9.05 5.48 16.86
C LYS A 241 -10.52 5.15 17.11
N THR A 242 -11.46 5.80 16.41
CA THR A 242 -12.91 5.56 16.63
C THR A 242 -13.35 4.13 16.30
N LEU A 243 -12.66 3.45 15.39
CA LEU A 243 -12.91 2.04 15.09
C LEU A 243 -12.10 1.12 16.01
N LEU A 244 -10.81 1.41 16.19
CA LEU A 244 -9.87 0.58 16.94
C LEU A 244 -10.22 0.52 18.44
N ASP A 245 -10.77 1.58 19.03
CA ASP A 245 -11.29 1.54 20.41
C ASP A 245 -12.44 0.51 20.60
N LEU A 246 -13.06 0.05 19.50
CA LEU A 246 -14.22 -0.85 19.53
C LEU A 246 -13.86 -2.31 19.19
N ILE A 247 -12.63 -2.59 18.73
CA ILE A 247 -12.22 -3.91 18.21
C ILE A 247 -10.82 -4.26 18.74
N PRO A 248 -10.56 -5.53 19.14
CA PRO A 248 -9.20 -5.96 19.48
C PRO A 248 -8.24 -5.76 18.31
N HIS A 249 -7.15 -5.04 18.56
CA HIS A 249 -6.23 -4.62 17.50
C HIS A 249 -4.79 -4.45 17.99
N HIS A 250 -3.87 -4.56 17.03
CA HIS A 250 -2.52 -4.06 17.17
C HIS A 250 -2.28 -2.90 16.21
N SER A 251 -1.67 -1.86 16.75
CA SER A 251 -1.32 -0.64 16.05
C SER A 251 0.20 -0.46 16.09
N PHE A 252 0.80 -0.59 14.91
CA PHE A 252 2.23 -0.46 14.65
C PHE A 252 2.56 0.92 14.07
N GLY A 253 3.85 1.18 13.85
CA GLY A 253 4.32 2.49 13.39
C GLY A 253 4.28 3.54 14.50
N LYS A 254 4.42 4.82 14.14
CA LYS A 254 4.51 5.93 15.10
C LYS A 254 3.14 6.32 15.69
N CYS A 255 2.05 6.17 14.92
CA CYS A 255 0.75 6.74 15.26
C CYS A 255 -0.11 5.72 16.01
N LEU A 256 -0.72 6.14 17.13
CA LEU A 256 -1.49 5.29 18.06
C LEU A 256 -0.81 3.94 18.38
N ASN A 257 0.52 3.89 18.47
CA ASN A 257 1.23 2.64 18.71
C ASN A 257 0.77 2.01 20.05
N ASN A 258 0.44 0.73 20.03
CA ASN A 258 0.04 -0.01 21.24
C ASN A 258 0.81 -1.34 21.43
N VAL A 259 1.82 -1.60 20.60
CA VAL A 259 2.62 -2.84 20.61
C VAL A 259 3.99 -2.66 21.27
N GLY A 260 4.26 -1.50 21.86
CA GLY A 260 5.50 -1.26 22.61
C GLY A 260 6.68 -0.74 21.79
N GLY A 261 6.43 -0.13 20.63
CA GLY A 261 7.47 0.55 19.84
C GLY A 261 7.42 0.31 18.33
N LEU A 262 8.34 0.96 17.61
CA LEU A 262 8.44 0.86 16.13
C LEU A 262 8.95 -0.52 15.68
N ASN A 263 9.80 -1.16 16.48
CA ASN A 263 10.46 -2.41 16.15
C ASN A 263 9.74 -3.64 16.72
N SER A 264 8.59 -3.49 17.38
CA SER A 264 7.88 -4.62 17.99
C SER A 264 7.48 -5.71 16.98
N ALA A 265 7.28 -5.36 15.71
CA ALA A 265 7.03 -6.36 14.66
C ALA A 265 8.20 -7.34 14.48
N LEU A 266 9.44 -6.94 14.79
CA LEU A 266 10.63 -7.79 14.70
C LEU A 266 10.62 -8.89 15.77
N SER A 267 10.20 -8.56 16.99
CA SER A 267 10.14 -9.52 18.10
C SER A 267 8.85 -10.34 18.10
N MET A 268 7.73 -9.76 17.65
CA MET A 268 6.45 -10.47 17.58
C MET A 268 6.38 -11.48 16.44
N TYR A 269 7.11 -11.22 15.34
CA TYR A 269 7.11 -12.07 14.15
C TYR A 269 8.55 -12.32 13.65
N PRO A 270 9.36 -13.09 14.41
CA PRO A 270 10.74 -13.38 14.05
C PRO A 270 10.89 -14.18 12.73
N GLU A 271 9.86 -14.92 12.33
CA GLU A 271 9.79 -15.64 11.05
C GLU A 271 9.70 -14.72 9.82
N CYS A 272 9.40 -13.42 10.04
CA CYS A 272 9.23 -12.46 8.96
C CYS A 272 10.55 -11.88 8.42
N VAL A 273 11.70 -12.26 8.95
CA VAL A 273 13.02 -11.81 8.47
C VAL A 273 13.26 -12.30 7.04
N SER A 274 13.48 -11.38 6.09
CA SER A 274 13.64 -11.68 4.66
C SER A 274 15.07 -12.05 4.24
N ASP A 275 16.08 -11.53 4.94
CA ASP A 275 17.51 -11.83 4.72
C ASP A 275 18.20 -11.94 6.08
N SER A 276 18.78 -13.10 6.38
CA SER A 276 19.49 -13.33 7.63
C SER A 276 20.81 -12.55 7.74
N ASN A 277 21.31 -11.99 6.64
CA ASN A 277 22.62 -11.33 6.57
C ASN A 277 22.53 -9.80 6.68
N ALA A 278 21.33 -9.22 6.71
CA ALA A 278 21.10 -7.79 6.89
C ALA A 278 20.36 -7.53 8.20
N GLU A 279 20.62 -6.39 8.85
CA GLU A 279 19.82 -5.98 10.02
C GLU A 279 18.36 -5.80 9.60
N PRO A 280 17.42 -6.57 10.18
CA PRO A 280 16.03 -6.54 9.76
C PRO A 280 15.40 -5.22 10.20
N LYS A 281 14.68 -4.57 9.28
CA LYS A 281 13.97 -3.33 9.57
C LYS A 281 12.50 -3.62 9.69
N TRP A 282 11.81 -2.88 10.57
CA TRP A 282 10.40 -3.13 10.85
C TRP A 282 9.51 -3.09 9.60
N TYR A 283 9.88 -2.28 8.60
CA TYR A 283 9.13 -2.17 7.35
C TYR A 283 9.31 -3.38 6.43
N ASP A 284 10.40 -4.13 6.55
CA ASP A 284 10.61 -5.39 5.83
C ASP A 284 9.70 -6.51 6.39
N HIS A 285 9.23 -6.35 7.64
CA HIS A 285 8.31 -7.30 8.29
C HIS A 285 6.82 -6.99 8.06
N LEU A 286 6.50 -5.82 7.47
CA LEU A 286 5.13 -5.30 7.40
C LEU A 286 4.15 -6.31 6.78
N HIS A 287 4.45 -6.80 5.57
CA HIS A 287 3.59 -7.70 4.83
C HIS A 287 3.36 -9.04 5.54
N CYS A 288 4.44 -9.62 6.06
CA CYS A 288 4.38 -10.88 6.77
C CYS A 288 3.61 -10.73 8.09
N ALA A 289 3.88 -9.66 8.87
CA ALA A 289 3.13 -9.37 10.09
C ALA A 289 1.62 -9.19 9.83
N MET A 290 1.25 -8.44 8.78
CA MET A 290 -0.16 -8.30 8.36
C MET A 290 -0.83 -9.64 8.08
N SER A 291 -0.07 -10.65 7.63
CA SER A 291 -0.59 -11.98 7.29
C SER A 291 -1.08 -12.79 8.48
N HIS A 292 -0.74 -12.42 9.72
CA HIS A 292 -1.24 -13.08 10.93
C HIS A 292 -2.58 -12.53 11.40
N TYR A 293 -3.11 -11.47 10.78
CA TYR A 293 -4.37 -10.86 11.18
C TYR A 293 -5.48 -11.22 10.19
N LYS A 294 -6.72 -11.34 10.68
CA LYS A 294 -7.88 -11.54 9.81
C LYS A 294 -8.12 -10.29 8.96
N PHE A 295 -7.97 -9.12 9.58
CA PHE A 295 -8.26 -7.83 8.96
C PHE A 295 -7.07 -6.88 9.05
N VAL A 296 -6.96 -6.01 8.04
CA VAL A 296 -6.05 -4.87 8.04
C VAL A 296 -6.88 -3.60 7.87
N LEU A 297 -6.68 -2.62 8.74
CA LEU A 297 -7.25 -1.29 8.57
C LEU A 297 -6.43 -0.49 7.55
N ALA A 298 -7.00 -0.26 6.37
CA ALA A 298 -6.36 0.45 5.27
C ALA A 298 -7.02 1.83 5.07
N ILE A 299 -6.48 2.85 5.73
CA ILE A 299 -7.00 4.22 5.64
C ILE A 299 -6.04 5.08 4.81
N GLU A 300 -6.57 5.72 3.78
CA GLU A 300 -5.82 6.69 2.99
C GLU A 300 -5.52 7.98 3.75
N ASN A 301 -4.46 8.67 3.34
CA ASN A 301 -4.16 9.99 3.89
C ASN A 301 -5.24 11.02 3.50
N THR A 302 -5.94 10.80 2.39
CA THR A 302 -7.01 11.66 1.88
C THR A 302 -8.00 10.79 1.13
N ALA A 303 -9.30 10.99 1.40
CA ALA A 303 -10.37 10.29 0.69
C ALA A 303 -10.71 11.04 -0.61
N THR A 304 -10.12 10.60 -1.71
CA THR A 304 -10.29 11.22 -3.04
C THR A 304 -10.62 10.15 -4.08
N GLU A 305 -11.47 10.46 -5.04
CA GLU A 305 -11.79 9.59 -6.18
C GLU A 305 -10.52 9.04 -6.85
N SER A 306 -10.51 7.73 -7.10
CA SER A 306 -9.42 6.98 -7.74
C SER A 306 -8.09 6.94 -6.98
N TYR A 307 -7.97 7.59 -5.81
CA TYR A 307 -6.77 7.55 -4.99
C TYR A 307 -6.76 6.29 -4.11
N VAL A 308 -6.36 5.16 -4.71
CA VAL A 308 -6.18 3.87 -4.04
C VAL A 308 -4.70 3.53 -4.02
N THR A 309 -4.11 3.50 -2.82
CA THR A 309 -2.67 3.38 -2.65
C THR A 309 -2.23 1.98 -2.23
N GLU A 310 -0.93 1.82 -2.00
CA GLU A 310 -0.29 0.57 -1.59
C GLU A 310 -0.93 -0.04 -0.33
N LYS A 311 -1.48 0.80 0.57
CA LYS A 311 -2.08 0.36 1.85
C LYS A 311 -3.16 -0.70 1.67
N LEU A 312 -4.03 -0.50 0.67
CA LEU A 312 -5.09 -1.47 0.36
C LEU A 312 -4.50 -2.74 -0.25
N PHE A 313 -3.58 -2.58 -1.20
CA PHE A 313 -3.01 -3.71 -1.92
C PHE A 313 -2.11 -4.57 -1.02
N TYR A 314 -1.42 -3.99 -0.06
CA TYR A 314 -0.66 -4.69 0.98
C TYR A 314 -1.55 -5.58 1.84
N ALA A 315 -2.73 -5.07 2.21
CA ALA A 315 -3.72 -5.84 2.96
C ALA A 315 -4.22 -7.05 2.16
N LEU A 316 -4.57 -6.84 0.88
CA LEU A 316 -4.94 -7.95 0.00
C LEU A 316 -3.80 -8.97 -0.06
N ASP A 317 -2.60 -8.53 -0.46
CA ASP A 317 -1.45 -9.40 -0.74
C ASP A 317 -0.91 -10.17 0.46
N SER A 318 -1.09 -9.65 1.67
CA SER A 318 -0.77 -10.36 2.92
C SER A 318 -1.79 -11.45 3.27
N GLY A 319 -2.83 -11.65 2.46
CA GLY A 319 -3.87 -12.65 2.72
C GLY A 319 -4.83 -12.22 3.83
N SER A 320 -4.99 -10.91 4.04
CA SER A 320 -5.89 -10.32 5.03
C SER A 320 -7.02 -9.57 4.34
N VAL A 321 -8.15 -9.38 5.03
CA VAL A 321 -9.29 -8.65 4.46
C VAL A 321 -9.14 -7.15 4.79
N PRO A 322 -9.06 -6.25 3.80
CA PRO A 322 -8.92 -4.82 4.06
C PRO A 322 -10.23 -4.21 4.58
N ILE A 323 -10.16 -3.46 5.68
CA ILE A 323 -11.17 -2.50 6.12
C ILE A 323 -10.73 -1.14 5.57
N TYR A 324 -11.39 -0.67 4.51
CA TYR A 324 -10.90 0.45 3.71
C TYR A 324 -11.65 1.75 3.97
N PHE A 325 -10.90 2.85 4.01
CA PHE A 325 -11.40 4.21 3.98
C PHE A 325 -10.54 5.07 3.05
N GLY A 326 -11.10 5.52 1.93
CA GLY A 326 -10.35 6.27 0.92
C GLY A 326 -11.21 6.61 -0.29
N ALA A 327 -10.83 6.12 -1.46
CA ALA A 327 -11.52 6.40 -2.71
C ALA A 327 -12.98 5.87 -2.68
N PRO A 328 -14.00 6.70 -2.97
CA PRO A 328 -15.40 6.28 -2.99
C PRO A 328 -15.73 5.28 -4.10
N ASN A 329 -14.89 5.21 -5.13
CA ASN A 329 -14.97 4.28 -6.27
C ASN A 329 -13.98 3.12 -6.14
N VAL A 330 -13.55 2.74 -4.94
CA VAL A 330 -12.56 1.66 -4.70
C VAL A 330 -12.89 0.34 -5.41
N GLN A 331 -14.18 0.03 -5.59
CA GLN A 331 -14.65 -1.17 -6.29
C GLN A 331 -14.19 -1.24 -7.76
N ASP A 332 -13.81 -0.11 -8.36
CA ASP A 332 -13.23 -0.07 -9.70
C ASP A 332 -11.79 -0.59 -9.75
N PHE A 333 -11.11 -0.73 -8.60
CA PHE A 333 -9.68 -1.04 -8.51
C PHE A 333 -9.39 -2.41 -7.88
N VAL A 334 -10.38 -3.05 -7.27
CA VAL A 334 -10.19 -4.26 -6.46
C VAL A 334 -10.96 -5.45 -7.03
N PRO A 335 -10.61 -6.69 -6.62
CA PRO A 335 -11.40 -7.85 -6.99
C PRO A 335 -12.84 -7.74 -6.43
N PRO A 336 -13.82 -8.41 -7.07
CA PRO A 336 -15.18 -8.46 -6.54
C PRO A 336 -15.21 -9.01 -5.11
N HIS A 337 -15.94 -8.33 -4.22
CA HIS A 337 -16.15 -8.76 -2.85
C HIS A 337 -14.84 -9.02 -2.08
N SER A 338 -13.81 -8.19 -2.24
CA SER A 338 -12.51 -8.40 -1.58
C SER A 338 -12.19 -7.38 -0.49
N VAL A 339 -13.06 -6.39 -0.26
CA VAL A 339 -12.80 -5.25 0.64
C VAL A 339 -14.05 -4.91 1.44
N ILE A 340 -13.88 -4.60 2.72
CA ILE A 340 -14.91 -3.99 3.56
C ILE A 340 -14.80 -2.48 3.40
N ASP A 341 -15.72 -1.86 2.65
CA ASP A 341 -15.77 -0.41 2.53
C ASP A 341 -16.40 0.20 3.78
N GLY A 342 -15.54 0.69 4.68
CA GLY A 342 -15.95 1.24 5.96
C GLY A 342 -16.82 2.49 5.85
N SER A 343 -16.80 3.18 4.71
CA SER A 343 -17.63 4.37 4.46
C SER A 343 -19.12 4.03 4.23
N LYS A 344 -19.46 2.76 4.01
CA LYS A 344 -20.83 2.30 3.74
C LYS A 344 -21.64 1.97 4.98
N PHE A 345 -21.04 2.00 6.17
CA PHE A 345 -21.70 1.68 7.43
C PHE A 345 -22.30 2.93 8.06
N GLY A 346 -23.45 2.80 8.72
CA GLY A 346 -24.14 3.91 9.36
C GLY A 346 -23.39 4.45 10.60
N SER A 347 -22.51 3.64 11.20
CA SER A 347 -21.64 4.07 12.30
C SER A 347 -20.41 3.17 12.48
N MET A 348 -19.40 3.67 13.20
CA MET A 348 -18.23 2.86 13.60
C MET A 348 -18.59 1.67 14.49
N LYS A 349 -19.66 1.78 15.30
CA LYS A 349 -20.16 0.66 16.11
C LYS A 349 -20.73 -0.46 15.25
N GLU A 350 -21.46 -0.10 14.20
CA GLU A 350 -22.01 -1.05 13.24
C GLU A 350 -20.89 -1.76 12.46
N LEU A 351 -19.90 -0.99 11.96
CA LEU A 351 -18.71 -1.55 11.32
C LEU A 351 -17.94 -2.49 12.26
N ALA A 352 -17.73 -2.08 13.52
CA ALA A 352 -17.04 -2.92 14.51
C ALA A 352 -17.78 -4.21 14.80
N ALA A 353 -19.12 -4.15 14.95
CA ALA A 353 -19.95 -5.33 15.14
C ALA A 353 -19.90 -6.25 13.91
N TYR A 354 -19.90 -5.70 12.70
CA TYR A 354 -19.75 -6.45 11.46
C TYR A 354 -18.41 -7.18 11.38
N VAL A 355 -17.30 -6.48 11.64
CA VAL A 355 -15.94 -7.05 11.61
C VAL A 355 -15.78 -8.18 12.63
N LYS A 356 -16.32 -8.03 13.84
CA LYS A 356 -16.30 -9.10 14.86
C LYS A 356 -17.07 -10.34 14.40
N ARG A 357 -18.33 -10.17 13.96
CA ARG A 357 -19.13 -11.29 13.44
C ARG A 357 -18.45 -11.99 12.27
N LEU A 358 -17.87 -11.23 11.35
CA LEU A 358 -17.14 -11.78 10.21
C LEU A 358 -15.86 -12.51 10.64
N GLY A 359 -15.18 -12.02 11.69
CA GLY A 359 -14.02 -12.69 12.28
C GLY A 359 -14.35 -14.05 12.89
N ASP A 360 -15.58 -14.27 13.32
CA ASP A 360 -16.05 -15.52 13.93
C ASP A 360 -16.74 -16.46 12.92
N ASP A 361 -17.00 -15.99 11.70
CA ASP A 361 -17.65 -16.77 10.63
C ASP A 361 -16.62 -17.22 9.57
N PRO A 362 -16.17 -18.49 9.58
CA PRO A 362 -15.20 -18.99 8.63
C PRO A 362 -15.69 -18.96 7.18
N VAL A 363 -16.99 -19.12 6.94
CA VAL A 363 -17.54 -19.17 5.59
C VAL A 363 -17.63 -17.77 5.03
N ALA A 364 -18.25 -16.84 5.76
CA ALA A 364 -18.36 -15.45 5.32
C ALA A 364 -16.97 -14.79 5.16
N TYR A 365 -16.03 -15.04 6.08
CA TYR A 365 -14.66 -14.55 5.94
C TYR A 365 -13.97 -15.10 4.69
N SER A 366 -14.14 -16.40 4.42
CA SER A 366 -13.53 -17.05 3.26
C SER A 366 -14.06 -16.51 1.94
N GLU A 367 -15.30 -16.02 1.90
CA GLU A 367 -15.89 -15.44 0.69
C GLU A 367 -15.12 -14.18 0.24
N TYR A 368 -14.54 -13.41 1.17
CA TYR A 368 -13.66 -12.27 0.84
C TYR A 368 -12.36 -12.66 0.11
N HIS A 369 -11.99 -13.94 0.16
CA HIS A 369 -10.83 -14.51 -0.53
C HIS A 369 -11.21 -15.32 -1.78
N ALA A 370 -12.50 -15.47 -2.07
CA ALA A 370 -13.01 -16.30 -3.17
C ALA A 370 -12.49 -15.87 -4.54
N TRP A 371 -12.23 -14.57 -4.74
CA TRP A 371 -11.66 -14.05 -5.98
C TRP A 371 -10.31 -14.70 -6.35
N ARG A 372 -9.49 -15.05 -5.36
CA ARG A 372 -8.21 -15.75 -5.54
C ARG A 372 -8.45 -17.19 -5.97
N ARG A 373 -9.35 -17.87 -5.25
CA ARG A 373 -9.65 -19.30 -5.44
C ARG A 373 -10.37 -19.57 -6.76
N CYS A 374 -11.25 -18.66 -7.15
CA CYS A 374 -12.11 -18.79 -8.31
C CYS A 374 -11.55 -18.10 -9.56
N GLY A 375 -10.37 -17.47 -9.49
CA GLY A 375 -9.77 -16.75 -10.61
C GLY A 375 -10.63 -15.57 -11.09
N VAL A 376 -11.39 -14.95 -10.17
CA VAL A 376 -12.31 -13.86 -10.49
C VAL A 376 -11.63 -12.54 -10.13
N ILE A 377 -10.73 -12.09 -10.99
CA ILE A 377 -9.89 -10.92 -10.71
C ILE A 377 -10.66 -9.61 -10.95
N GLY A 378 -11.70 -9.62 -11.79
CA GLY A 378 -12.48 -8.42 -12.12
C GLY A 378 -11.60 -7.27 -12.61
N ASN A 379 -11.88 -6.06 -12.14
CA ASN A 379 -11.14 -4.86 -12.54
C ASN A 379 -9.71 -4.79 -11.97
N TYR A 380 -9.40 -5.59 -10.95
CA TYR A 380 -8.05 -5.60 -10.36
C TYR A 380 -6.97 -5.94 -11.39
N GLY A 381 -7.28 -6.80 -12.37
CA GLY A 381 -6.34 -7.11 -13.46
C GLY A 381 -6.00 -5.86 -14.29
N ARG A 382 -7.00 -5.00 -14.55
CA ARG A 382 -6.80 -3.71 -15.23
C ARG A 382 -6.04 -2.74 -14.34
N ALA A 383 -6.39 -2.65 -13.06
CA ALA A 383 -5.66 -1.81 -12.10
C ALA A 383 -4.17 -2.16 -12.08
N ARG A 384 -3.81 -3.45 -12.05
CA ARG A 384 -2.41 -3.91 -12.16
C ARG A 384 -1.80 -3.60 -13.53
N ALA A 385 -2.55 -3.73 -14.62
CA ALA A 385 -2.09 -3.44 -15.97
C ALA A 385 -1.80 -1.94 -16.24
N VAL A 386 -2.32 -1.03 -15.41
CA VAL A 386 -2.00 0.41 -15.43
C VAL A 386 -1.19 0.84 -14.20
N SER A 387 -0.47 -0.08 -13.57
CA SER A 387 0.39 0.21 -12.42
C SER A 387 1.78 0.69 -12.83
N LEU A 388 2.61 1.00 -11.82
CA LEU A 388 4.02 1.38 -12.00
C LEU A 388 4.83 0.30 -12.75
N ASP A 389 4.49 -0.99 -12.57
CA ASP A 389 5.16 -2.14 -13.20
C ASP A 389 5.22 -2.05 -14.72
N THR A 390 4.18 -1.44 -15.31
CA THR A 390 4.00 -1.34 -16.77
C THR A 390 4.22 0.08 -17.28
N LEU A 391 4.52 1.03 -16.38
CA LEU A 391 4.68 2.44 -16.71
C LEU A 391 5.74 2.68 -17.80
N PRO A 392 6.93 2.04 -17.79
CA PRO A 392 7.96 2.33 -18.80
C PRO A 392 7.45 2.20 -20.23
N CYS A 393 6.85 1.06 -20.57
CA CYS A 393 6.30 0.86 -21.91
C CYS A 393 5.14 1.81 -22.22
N ARG A 394 4.19 1.99 -21.29
CA ARG A 394 3.03 2.88 -21.52
C ARG A 394 3.43 4.34 -21.71
N LEU A 395 4.45 4.81 -20.99
CA LEU A 395 5.00 6.15 -21.17
C LEU A 395 5.72 6.27 -22.51
N CYS A 396 6.58 5.30 -22.86
CA CYS A 396 7.28 5.32 -24.15
C CYS A 396 6.32 5.29 -25.34
N GLU A 397 5.20 4.57 -25.23
CA GLU A 397 4.14 4.58 -26.24
C GLU A 397 3.56 5.99 -26.41
N GLU A 398 3.29 6.68 -25.30
CA GLU A 398 2.76 8.03 -25.33
C GLU A 398 3.75 9.05 -25.90
N ILE A 399 5.04 8.91 -25.55
CA ILE A 399 6.12 9.72 -26.13
C ILE A 399 6.24 9.47 -27.63
N SER A 400 6.16 8.21 -28.07
CA SER A 400 6.22 7.81 -29.48
C SER A 400 5.08 8.43 -30.28
N ARG A 401 3.84 8.40 -29.78
CA ARG A 401 2.69 9.07 -30.43
C ARG A 401 2.91 10.57 -30.61
N ARG A 402 3.56 11.21 -29.63
CA ARG A 402 3.87 12.65 -29.69
C ARG A 402 5.08 12.97 -30.56
N GLY A 403 5.91 11.99 -30.90
CA GLY A 403 7.11 12.14 -31.73
C GLY A 403 8.36 12.50 -30.94
N GLY A 404 8.36 12.27 -29.62
CA GLY A 404 9.52 12.52 -28.75
C GLY A 404 10.05 13.94 -28.87
N LYS A 405 11.38 14.09 -28.91
CA LYS A 405 12.04 15.38 -29.08
C LYS A 405 11.72 16.11 -30.40
N ASN A 406 11.17 15.40 -31.39
CA ASN A 406 10.74 15.97 -32.67
C ASN A 406 9.29 16.51 -32.61
N ALA A 407 8.62 16.41 -31.46
CA ALA A 407 7.30 17.01 -31.26
C ALA A 407 7.35 18.54 -31.41
N GLY A 408 6.39 19.08 -32.17
CA GLY A 408 6.16 20.53 -32.26
C GLY A 408 5.86 21.15 -30.89
N VAL A 409 6.18 22.44 -30.72
CA VAL A 409 6.04 23.18 -29.44
C VAL A 409 4.59 23.43 -29.09
#